data_AF-W4JWZ3-F1
#
_entry.id   AF-W4JWZ3-F1
#
_cell.length_a   1.000
_cell.length_b   1.000
_cell.length_c   1.000
_cell.angle_alpha   90.00
_cell.angle_beta   90.00
_cell.angle_gamma   90.00
#
_symmetry.space_group_name_H-M   'P 1'
#
loop_
_entity.id
_entity.type
_entity.pdbx_description
1 polymer ?
#
loop_
_entity_poly.entity_id
_entity_poly.type
_entity_poly.pdbx_seq_one_letter_code
_entity_poly.pdbx_strand_id
1 'polypeptide(L)'
;MTYPSQSPASSTALQFAINALPSLTRPRPLTSTCPRPIPNSYWATPLLLACEYPWSPYCSRPTQKLDILLQAGVRTFIDLTESGELSPYAPHLASRVAQAHIDADAVEYHSFPIHDRSLPESVEYVYRILEVLRDNERRGRITAVHCRGGIGRTGLVVGCWLVEGGTAGNGEEALRIIADEWKTVEKCRRFPHSPETGAQFDFVKNFVRLPSESQALTAH
;
A
#
# COMPACT_ATOMS: atom_id res chain seq x y z
N MET A 1 -0.82 3.79 -56.34
CA MET A 1 -2.17 4.18 -55.90
C MET A 1 -2.31 3.72 -54.46
N THR A 2 -2.19 4.66 -53.52
CA THR A 2 -2.10 4.45 -52.08
C THR A 2 -3.40 4.91 -51.42
N TYR A 3 -4.02 4.05 -50.61
CA TYR A 3 -5.17 4.40 -49.76
C TYR A 3 -4.69 5.16 -48.51
N PRO A 4 -5.38 6.22 -48.05
CA PRO A 4 -5.13 6.79 -46.73
C PRO A 4 -5.96 6.07 -45.67
N SER A 5 -5.31 5.78 -44.53
CA SER A 5 -5.92 5.31 -43.29
C SER A 5 -6.66 6.44 -42.58
N GLN A 6 -7.88 6.18 -42.12
CA GLN A 6 -8.63 7.08 -41.23
C GLN A 6 -8.53 6.61 -39.77
N SER A 7 -8.34 7.60 -38.90
CA SER A 7 -8.05 7.53 -37.47
C SER A 7 -9.31 7.25 -36.61
N PRO A 8 -9.20 6.70 -35.38
CA PRO A 8 -10.35 6.30 -34.59
C PRO A 8 -10.93 7.48 -33.80
N ALA A 9 -12.10 7.97 -34.24
CA ALA A 9 -12.98 8.77 -33.41
C ALA A 9 -13.71 7.86 -32.39
N SER A 10 -13.19 7.72 -31.17
CA SER A 10 -13.94 7.11 -30.05
C SER A 10 -13.45 7.45 -28.64
N SER A 11 -12.30 8.12 -28.48
CA SER A 11 -11.75 8.49 -27.16
C SER A 11 -12.35 9.78 -26.58
N THR A 12 -12.64 10.76 -27.43
CA THR A 12 -12.92 12.13 -26.97
C THR A 12 -14.35 12.33 -26.44
N ALA A 13 -15.34 11.61 -26.98
CA ALA A 13 -16.74 11.75 -26.55
C ALA A 13 -17.02 11.15 -25.16
N LEU A 14 -16.35 10.03 -24.84
CA LEU A 14 -16.35 9.44 -23.50
C LEU A 14 -15.64 10.34 -22.48
N GLN A 15 -14.56 11.01 -22.89
CA GLN A 15 -13.81 11.94 -22.06
C GLN A 15 -14.65 13.16 -21.63
N PHE A 16 -15.55 13.65 -22.49
CA PHE A 16 -16.46 14.76 -22.16
C PHE A 16 -17.58 14.36 -21.21
N ALA A 17 -18.14 13.15 -21.35
CA ALA A 17 -19.17 12.65 -20.44
C ALA A 17 -18.63 12.38 -19.01
N ILE A 18 -17.36 11.97 -18.89
CA ILE A 18 -16.70 11.72 -17.60
C ILE A 18 -16.36 13.03 -16.85
N ASN A 19 -16.12 14.12 -17.57
CA ASN A 19 -15.84 15.44 -16.99
C ASN A 19 -17.10 16.17 -16.49
N ALA A 20 -18.30 15.67 -16.79
CA ALA A 20 -19.57 16.29 -16.44
C ALA A 20 -20.16 15.85 -15.09
N LEU A 21 -19.48 14.97 -14.34
CA LEU A 21 -19.93 14.52 -13.02
C LEU A 21 -19.44 15.45 -11.89
N PRO A 22 -20.31 15.82 -10.93
CA PRO A 22 -19.97 16.76 -9.86
C PRO A 22 -18.86 16.22 -8.94
N SER A 23 -17.97 17.13 -8.55
CA SER A 23 -16.57 16.91 -8.16
C SER A 23 -16.31 16.41 -6.72
N LEU A 24 -17.01 15.36 -6.24
CA LEU A 24 -16.75 14.82 -4.89
C LEU A 24 -16.48 13.30 -4.80
N THR A 25 -16.24 12.59 -5.91
CA THR A 25 -15.98 11.14 -5.87
C THR A 25 -14.84 10.70 -6.80
N ARG A 26 -13.65 11.29 -6.64
CA ARG A 26 -12.45 10.69 -7.25
C ARG A 26 -11.14 10.96 -6.51
N PRO A 27 -10.65 10.01 -5.70
CA PRO A 27 -9.22 9.87 -5.46
C PRO A 27 -8.63 9.08 -6.64
N ARG A 28 -7.82 9.72 -7.50
CA ARG A 28 -6.82 9.01 -8.31
C ARG A 28 -5.50 9.04 -7.56
N PRO A 29 -4.72 7.97 -7.64
CA PRO A 29 -3.46 7.97 -8.40
C PRO A 29 -3.07 6.63 -9.07
N LEU A 30 -2.61 6.69 -10.31
CA LEU A 30 -1.65 5.71 -10.85
C LEU A 30 -0.45 6.52 -11.39
N THR A 31 0.64 6.48 -10.62
CA THR A 31 2.05 6.59 -11.06
C THR A 31 2.58 7.86 -11.78
N SER A 32 1.96 9.05 -11.69
CA SER A 32 2.67 10.29 -12.13
C SER A 32 2.41 11.59 -11.35
N THR A 33 1.38 11.67 -10.49
CA THR A 33 0.97 12.97 -9.89
C THR A 33 1.24 13.12 -8.41
N CYS A 34 1.58 12.05 -7.67
CA CYS A 34 1.89 12.15 -6.24
C CYS A 34 3.36 11.78 -6.00
N PRO A 35 4.21 12.73 -5.60
CA PRO A 35 5.57 12.38 -5.17
C PRO A 35 5.47 11.44 -3.97
N ARG A 36 6.38 10.48 -3.89
CA ARG A 36 6.50 9.63 -2.70
C ARG A 36 6.82 10.51 -1.47
N PRO A 37 6.17 10.28 -0.33
CA PRO A 37 6.32 11.15 0.83
C PRO A 37 7.70 11.02 1.47
N ILE A 38 8.30 9.82 1.47
CA ILE A 38 9.64 9.59 2.01
C ILE A 38 10.53 8.77 1.05
N PRO A 39 11.87 8.90 1.12
CA PRO A 39 12.78 8.19 0.20
C PRO A 39 12.70 6.66 0.26
N ASN A 40 12.30 6.11 1.41
CA ASN A 40 12.16 4.68 1.63
C ASN A 40 10.68 4.27 1.62
N SER A 41 9.98 4.67 0.56
CA SER A 41 8.58 4.30 0.31
C SER A 41 8.28 4.23 -1.18
N TYR A 42 7.21 3.50 -1.51
CA TYR A 42 6.60 3.44 -2.84
C TYR A 42 5.08 3.30 -2.72
N TRP A 43 4.35 3.75 -3.74
CA TRP A 43 2.90 3.56 -3.82
C TRP A 43 2.61 2.21 -4.47
N ALA A 44 2.03 1.28 -3.71
CA ALA A 44 1.64 -0.03 -4.24
C ALA A 44 0.33 0.05 -5.02
N THR A 45 -0.59 0.88 -4.54
CA THR A 45 -1.81 1.25 -5.23
C THR A 45 -2.06 2.74 -5.01
N PRO A 46 -3.08 3.30 -5.67
CA PRO A 46 -3.69 4.55 -5.31
C PRO A 46 -3.77 4.98 -3.85
N LEU A 47 -4.13 4.04 -2.99
CA LEU A 47 -4.50 4.28 -1.60
C LEU A 47 -3.63 3.46 -0.64
N LEU A 48 -2.60 2.78 -1.15
CA LEU A 48 -1.69 1.98 -0.36
C LEU A 48 -0.25 2.43 -0.55
N LEU A 49 0.32 2.97 0.52
CA LEU A 49 1.74 3.30 0.62
C LEU A 49 2.48 2.18 1.35
N ALA A 50 3.54 1.67 0.74
CA ALA A 50 4.52 0.81 1.38
C ALA A 50 5.69 1.67 1.86
N CYS A 51 6.05 1.61 3.14
CA CYS A 51 7.14 2.45 3.65
C CYS A 51 7.97 1.80 4.76
N GLU A 52 9.12 2.40 5.04
CA GLU A 52 9.90 2.08 6.25
C GLU A 52 9.22 2.59 7.53
N TYR A 53 9.73 2.15 8.69
CA TYR A 53 9.21 2.57 9.99
C TYR A 53 9.17 4.10 10.12
N PRO A 54 8.03 4.70 10.50
CA PRO A 54 7.82 6.14 10.38
C PRO A 54 8.35 6.96 11.58
N TRP A 55 8.98 6.31 12.56
CA TRP A 55 9.38 6.95 13.81
C TRP A 55 10.84 6.75 14.16
N SER A 56 11.47 7.78 14.71
CA SER A 56 12.81 7.69 15.27
C SER A 56 12.92 8.65 16.46
N PRO A 57 12.98 8.15 17.71
CA PRO A 57 13.04 9.01 18.90
C PRO A 57 14.34 9.82 18.97
N TYR A 58 15.40 9.35 18.30
CA TYR A 58 16.70 10.01 18.24
C TYR A 58 16.88 10.87 16.98
N CYS A 59 15.81 11.11 16.22
CA CYS A 59 15.90 11.98 15.06
C CYS A 59 16.18 13.42 15.52
N SER A 60 17.33 13.97 15.12
CA SER A 60 17.68 15.37 15.36
C SER A 60 16.88 16.34 14.48
N ARG A 61 16.09 15.82 13.53
CA ARG A 61 15.23 16.65 12.68
C ARG A 61 13.96 17.03 13.42
N PRO A 62 13.47 18.27 13.24
CA PRO A 62 12.22 18.70 13.87
C PRO A 62 10.99 17.93 13.35
N THR A 63 11.04 17.50 12.09
CA THR A 63 9.97 16.76 11.40
C THR A 63 10.32 15.28 11.34
N GLN A 64 9.45 14.45 11.92
CA GLN A 64 9.48 12.99 11.85
C GLN A 64 8.91 12.51 10.52
N LYS A 65 9.30 11.30 10.10
CA LYS A 65 8.69 10.67 8.91
C LYS A 65 7.18 10.52 9.07
N LEU A 66 6.73 10.22 10.28
CA LEU A 66 5.31 10.16 10.65
C LEU A 66 4.55 11.43 10.25
N ASP A 67 5.12 12.62 10.46
CA ASP A 67 4.44 13.88 10.10
C ASP A 67 4.32 14.03 8.59
N ILE A 68 5.37 13.65 7.86
CA ILE A 68 5.38 13.70 6.39
C ILE A 68 4.32 12.75 5.83
N LEU A 69 4.14 11.57 6.43
CA LEU A 69 3.08 10.64 6.06
C LEU A 69 1.68 11.21 6.35
N LEU A 70 1.47 11.82 7.51
CA LEU A 70 0.20 12.47 7.86
C LEU A 70 -0.13 13.61 6.89
N GLN A 71 0.85 14.45 6.55
CA GLN A 71 0.72 15.53 5.56
C GLN A 71 0.45 15.01 4.15
N ALA A 72 0.99 13.83 3.80
CA ALA A 72 0.70 13.16 2.53
C ALA A 72 -0.70 12.52 2.47
N GLY A 73 -1.52 12.69 3.52
CA GLY A 73 -2.89 12.20 3.54
C GLY A 73 -3.04 10.79 4.10
N VAL A 74 -1.99 10.17 4.63
CA VAL A 74 -2.10 8.87 5.31
C VAL A 74 -3.02 9.01 6.51
N ARG A 75 -4.01 8.13 6.61
CA ARG A 75 -5.01 8.12 7.68
C ARG A 75 -5.14 6.76 8.34
N THR A 76 -4.65 5.69 7.73
CA THR A 76 -4.52 4.40 8.42
C THR A 76 -3.08 3.94 8.43
N PHE A 77 -2.59 3.50 9.59
CA PHE A 77 -1.27 2.89 9.75
C PHE A 77 -1.42 1.42 10.09
N ILE A 78 -0.75 0.56 9.34
CA ILE A 78 -0.64 -0.87 9.61
C ILE A 78 0.81 -1.16 9.97
N ASP A 79 1.04 -1.49 11.24
CA ASP A 79 2.35 -1.75 11.82
C ASP A 79 2.59 -3.27 11.90
N LEU A 80 3.58 -3.74 11.15
CA LEU A 80 3.96 -5.15 11.11
C LEU A 80 5.08 -5.51 12.09
N THR A 81 5.52 -4.57 12.93
CA THR A 81 6.64 -4.77 13.86
C THR A 81 6.19 -5.41 15.18
N GLU A 82 7.10 -6.14 15.81
CA GLU A 82 6.85 -6.70 17.14
C GLU A 82 7.15 -5.69 18.25
N SER A 83 6.45 -5.83 19.37
CA SER A 83 6.77 -5.05 20.58
C SER A 83 8.23 -5.30 20.99
N GLY A 84 8.97 -4.23 21.24
CA GLY A 84 10.40 -4.30 21.57
C GLY A 84 11.33 -4.35 20.35
N GLU A 85 10.81 -4.53 19.13
CA GLU A 85 11.64 -4.46 17.92
C GLU A 85 12.17 -3.04 17.70
N LEU A 86 11.33 -2.03 17.93
CA LEU A 86 11.62 -0.60 17.75
C LEU A 86 10.91 0.21 18.84
N SER A 87 11.35 1.45 19.05
CA SER A 87 10.65 2.37 19.95
C SER A 87 9.25 2.68 19.38
N PRO A 88 8.17 2.43 20.15
CA PRO A 88 6.81 2.53 19.64
C PRO A 88 6.45 3.99 19.34
N TYR A 89 5.66 4.19 18.29
CA TYR A 89 5.13 5.53 17.93
C TYR A 89 3.64 5.68 18.18
N ALA A 90 2.90 4.59 18.40
CA ALA A 90 1.47 4.65 18.71
C ALA A 90 1.14 5.60 19.89
N PRO A 91 1.91 5.63 21.01
CA PRO A 91 1.67 6.60 22.08
C PRO A 91 1.85 8.07 21.68
N HIS A 92 2.60 8.33 20.60
CA HIS A 92 2.86 9.68 20.11
C HIS A 92 1.89 10.12 19.02
N LEU A 93 1.16 9.18 18.40
CA LEU A 93 0.34 9.43 17.22
C LEU A 93 -0.70 10.53 17.46
N ALA A 94 -1.45 10.48 18.56
CA ALA A 94 -2.47 11.48 18.89
C ALA A 94 -1.89 12.91 18.98
N SER A 95 -0.70 13.06 19.59
CA SER A 95 -0.02 14.35 19.69
C SER A 95 0.40 14.87 18.31
N ARG A 96 0.92 13.99 17.43
CA ARG A 96 1.32 14.38 16.06
C ARG A 96 0.12 14.71 15.18
N VAL A 97 -0.98 13.98 15.31
CA VAL A 97 -2.25 14.23 14.62
C VAL A 97 -2.82 15.60 15.01
N ALA A 98 -2.84 15.91 16.31
CA ALA A 98 -3.27 17.23 16.80
C ALA A 98 -2.38 18.36 16.29
N GLN A 99 -1.05 18.17 16.28
CA GLN A 99 -0.08 19.13 15.73
C GLN A 99 -0.25 19.35 14.22
N ALA A 100 -0.74 18.35 13.49
CA ALA A 100 -1.05 18.46 12.08
C ALA A 100 -2.45 19.04 11.80
N HIS A 101 -3.21 19.42 12.83
CA HIS A 101 -4.60 19.89 12.73
C HIS A 101 -5.52 18.89 12.00
N ILE A 102 -5.28 17.60 12.21
CA ILE A 102 -6.10 16.51 11.68
C ILE A 102 -7.07 16.07 12.78
N ASP A 103 -8.30 15.76 12.40
CA ASP A 103 -9.28 15.15 13.30
C ASP A 103 -8.77 13.80 13.82
N ALA A 104 -8.82 13.60 15.14
CA ALA A 104 -8.33 12.38 15.77
C ALA A 104 -9.09 11.14 15.27
N ASP A 105 -10.39 11.26 15.01
CA ASP A 105 -11.24 10.16 14.52
C ASP A 105 -10.97 9.83 13.05
N ALA A 106 -10.22 10.68 12.35
CA ALA A 106 -9.81 10.42 10.97
C ALA A 106 -8.59 9.49 10.88
N VAL A 107 -7.89 9.21 12.00
CA VAL A 107 -6.65 8.42 11.99
C VAL A 107 -6.81 7.10 12.75
N GLU A 108 -6.44 6.01 12.09
CA GLU A 108 -6.47 4.66 12.65
C GLU A 108 -5.07 4.05 12.70
N TYR A 109 -4.80 3.27 13.75
CA TYR A 109 -3.58 2.49 13.91
C TYR A 109 -3.95 1.02 14.18
N HIS A 110 -3.37 0.12 13.38
CA HIS A 110 -3.58 -1.31 13.49
C HIS A 110 -2.23 -2.01 13.67
N SER A 111 -2.09 -2.81 14.73
CA SER A 111 -0.89 -3.59 15.01
C SER A 111 -1.10 -5.04 14.57
N PHE A 112 -0.34 -5.47 13.56
CA PHE A 112 -0.33 -6.84 13.04
C PHE A 112 1.10 -7.40 13.05
N PRO A 113 1.64 -7.73 14.23
CA PRO A 113 3.04 -8.12 14.38
C PRO A 113 3.37 -9.36 13.56
N ILE A 114 4.43 -9.27 12.76
CA ILE A 114 5.06 -10.39 12.06
C ILE A 114 6.52 -10.40 12.47
N HIS A 115 7.02 -11.55 12.93
CA HIS A 115 8.41 -11.69 13.36
C HIS A 115 9.40 -11.26 12.27
N ASP A 116 10.50 -10.62 12.67
CA ASP A 116 11.43 -10.04 11.70
C ASP A 116 11.97 -11.11 10.73
N ARG A 117 11.99 -10.76 9.44
CA ARG A 117 12.37 -11.63 8.31
C ARG A 117 11.57 -12.95 8.18
N SER A 118 10.50 -13.14 8.95
CA SER A 118 9.67 -14.34 8.93
C SER A 118 8.41 -14.18 8.08
N LEU A 119 7.65 -15.27 8.02
CA LEU A 119 6.28 -15.31 7.49
C LEU A 119 5.26 -14.91 8.58
N PRO A 120 4.06 -14.45 8.18
CA PRO A 120 2.92 -14.38 9.08
C PRO A 120 2.56 -15.78 9.61
N GLU A 121 1.84 -15.84 10.74
CA GLU A 121 1.48 -17.11 11.39
C GLU A 121 0.61 -18.02 10.51
N SER A 122 -0.19 -17.43 9.61
CA SER A 122 -1.01 -18.15 8.66
C SER A 122 -1.45 -17.26 7.48
N VAL A 123 -2.11 -17.84 6.48
CA VAL A 123 -2.74 -17.07 5.39
C VAL A 123 -3.98 -16.31 5.88
N GLU A 124 -4.73 -16.88 6.83
CA GLU A 124 -5.86 -16.23 7.50
C GLU A 124 -5.42 -14.99 8.25
N TYR A 125 -4.22 -14.99 8.83
CA TYR A 125 -3.62 -13.79 9.42
C TYR A 125 -3.51 -12.65 8.40
N VAL A 126 -3.02 -12.97 7.20
CA VAL A 126 -2.89 -12.00 6.12
C VAL A 126 -4.26 -11.50 5.69
N TYR A 127 -5.26 -12.35 5.54
CA TYR A 127 -6.62 -11.91 5.19
C TYR A 127 -7.19 -10.88 6.17
N ARG A 128 -6.94 -11.00 7.48
CA ARG A 128 -7.33 -9.97 8.46
C ARG A 128 -6.69 -8.61 8.18
N ILE A 129 -5.42 -8.60 7.75
CA ILE A 129 -4.75 -7.36 7.32
C ILE A 129 -5.40 -6.81 6.04
N LEU A 130 -5.69 -7.70 5.08
CA LEU A 130 -6.30 -7.31 3.81
C LEU A 130 -7.74 -6.80 3.99
N GLU A 131 -8.47 -7.26 5.01
CA GLU A 131 -9.79 -6.74 5.37
C GLU A 131 -9.73 -5.25 5.77
N VAL A 132 -8.72 -4.84 6.53
CA VAL A 132 -8.48 -3.44 6.88
C VAL A 132 -8.18 -2.63 5.61
N LEU A 133 -7.35 -3.16 4.71
CA LEU A 133 -7.05 -2.51 3.44
C LEU A 133 -8.31 -2.37 2.56
N ARG A 134 -9.12 -3.42 2.48
CA ARG A 134 -10.39 -3.43 1.75
C ARG A 134 -11.38 -2.42 2.31
N ASP A 135 -11.47 -2.29 3.63
CA ASP A 135 -12.30 -1.27 4.26
C ASP A 135 -11.83 0.14 3.94
N ASN A 136 -10.52 0.40 4.06
CA ASN A 136 -9.96 1.70 3.72
C ASN A 136 -10.13 2.06 2.25
N GLU A 137 -10.00 1.11 1.33
CA GLU A 137 -10.25 1.34 -0.09
C GLU A 137 -11.71 1.73 -0.34
N ARG A 138 -12.70 1.04 0.27
CA ARG A 138 -14.12 1.43 0.20
C ARG A 138 -14.37 2.84 0.74
N ARG A 139 -13.62 3.26 1.75
CA ARG A 139 -13.70 4.60 2.37
C ARG A 139 -12.88 5.65 1.64
N GLY A 140 -12.17 5.30 0.57
CA GLY A 140 -11.28 6.20 -0.17
C GLY A 140 -10.10 6.70 0.66
N ARG A 141 -9.64 5.91 1.64
CA ARG A 141 -8.67 6.31 2.65
C ARG A 141 -7.27 5.77 2.33
N ILE A 142 -6.26 6.63 2.45
CA ILE A 142 -4.86 6.24 2.27
C ILE A 142 -4.36 5.47 3.50
N THR A 143 -3.84 4.28 3.25
CA THR A 143 -3.19 3.40 4.24
C THR A 143 -1.69 3.35 4.01
N ALA A 144 -0.90 3.45 5.09
CA ALA A 144 0.51 3.11 5.08
C ALA A 144 0.72 1.75 5.77
N VAL A 145 1.30 0.79 5.04
CA VAL A 145 1.79 -0.48 5.60
C VAL A 145 3.30 -0.37 5.77
N HIS A 146 3.80 -0.72 6.95
CA HIS A 146 5.22 -0.69 7.23
C HIS A 146 5.67 -1.84 8.14
N CYS A 147 6.96 -2.14 8.07
CA CYS A 147 7.67 -2.92 9.08
C CYS A 147 8.83 -2.06 9.61
N ARG A 148 10.00 -2.64 9.93
CA ARG A 148 11.23 -1.88 10.16
C ARG A 148 11.74 -1.23 8.88
N GLY A 149 12.06 -2.06 7.90
CA GLY A 149 12.75 -1.64 6.68
C GLY A 149 11.83 -1.11 5.58
N GLY A 150 10.55 -1.51 5.59
CA GLY A 150 9.65 -1.38 4.44
C GLY A 150 9.98 -2.37 3.32
N ILE A 151 10.67 -3.48 3.63
CA ILE A 151 11.27 -4.40 2.64
C ILE A 151 10.51 -5.74 2.61
N GLY A 152 10.78 -6.62 3.60
CA GLY A 152 10.30 -8.00 3.60
C GLY A 152 8.82 -8.16 3.93
N ARG A 153 8.48 -8.02 5.22
CA ARG A 153 7.10 -8.13 5.72
C ARG A 153 6.12 -7.19 5.00
N THR A 154 6.55 -5.96 4.73
CA THR A 154 5.78 -4.99 3.94
C THR A 154 5.55 -5.47 2.52
N GLY A 155 6.61 -5.91 1.80
CA GLY A 155 6.47 -6.45 0.46
C GLY A 155 5.57 -7.68 0.40
N LEU A 156 5.61 -8.52 1.43
CA LEU A 156 4.73 -9.70 1.53
C LEU A 156 3.26 -9.28 1.57
N VAL A 157 2.89 -8.39 2.50
CA VAL A 157 1.50 -7.92 2.64
C VAL A 157 1.04 -7.18 1.39
N VAL A 158 1.91 -6.33 0.82
CA VAL A 158 1.63 -5.62 -0.43
C VAL A 158 1.38 -6.60 -1.58
N GLY A 159 2.20 -7.64 -1.70
CA GLY A 159 2.05 -8.64 -2.75
C GLY A 159 0.72 -9.37 -2.67
N CYS A 160 0.35 -9.78 -1.45
CA CYS A 160 -0.94 -10.41 -1.21
C CYS A 160 -2.10 -9.46 -1.53
N TRP A 161 -1.98 -8.17 -1.17
CA TRP A 161 -2.98 -7.16 -1.49
C TRP A 161 -3.15 -6.94 -3.00
N LEU A 162 -2.06 -6.90 -3.76
CA LEU A 162 -2.11 -6.73 -5.22
C LEU A 162 -2.88 -7.87 -5.90
N VAL A 163 -2.70 -9.11 -5.43
CA VAL A 163 -3.46 -10.28 -5.90
C VAL A 163 -4.92 -10.20 -5.45
N GLU A 164 -5.17 -9.95 -4.17
CA GLU A 164 -6.51 -9.89 -3.59
C GLU A 164 -7.39 -8.80 -4.23
N GLY A 165 -6.83 -7.61 -4.43
CA GLY A 165 -7.49 -6.47 -5.08
C GLY A 165 -7.59 -6.60 -6.60
N GLY A 166 -7.02 -7.65 -7.21
CA GLY A 166 -7.04 -7.88 -8.66
C GLY A 166 -6.20 -6.89 -9.47
N THR A 167 -5.29 -6.15 -8.83
CA THR A 167 -4.29 -5.33 -9.55
C THR A 167 -3.26 -6.22 -10.24
N ALA A 168 -2.93 -7.34 -9.62
CA ALA A 168 -2.19 -8.45 -10.21
C ALA A 168 -3.12 -9.64 -10.43
N GLY A 169 -3.00 -10.33 -11.56
CA GLY A 169 -3.75 -11.54 -11.84
C GLY A 169 -3.27 -12.77 -11.04
N ASN A 170 -2.02 -12.76 -10.56
CA ASN A 170 -1.43 -13.82 -9.75
C ASN A 170 -0.22 -13.31 -8.94
N GLY A 171 0.34 -14.18 -8.09
CA GLY A 171 1.47 -13.87 -7.23
C GLY A 171 2.74 -13.50 -8.00
N GLU A 172 3.04 -14.16 -9.12
CA GLU A 172 4.20 -13.81 -9.96
C GLU A 172 4.09 -12.39 -10.53
N GLU A 173 2.90 -11.99 -10.98
CA GLU A 173 2.65 -10.63 -11.44
C GLU A 173 2.77 -9.61 -10.30
N ALA A 174 2.23 -9.90 -9.12
CA ALA A 174 2.38 -9.04 -7.96
C ALA A 174 3.86 -8.80 -7.60
N LEU A 175 4.68 -9.85 -7.66
CA LEU A 175 6.13 -9.77 -7.41
C LEU A 175 6.86 -8.95 -8.48
N ARG A 176 6.45 -9.03 -9.75
CA ARG A 176 6.99 -8.16 -10.81
C ARG A 176 6.66 -6.69 -10.55
N ILE A 177 5.40 -6.38 -10.21
CA ILE A 177 4.96 -5.01 -9.88
C ILE A 177 5.78 -4.46 -8.71
N ILE A 178 5.91 -5.22 -7.62
CA ILE A 178 6.71 -4.81 -6.45
C ILE A 178 8.17 -4.58 -6.86
N ALA A 179 8.75 -5.47 -7.68
CA ALA A 179 10.13 -5.33 -8.10
C ALA A 179 10.38 -4.04 -8.91
N ASP A 180 9.41 -3.62 -9.73
CA ASP A 180 9.51 -2.38 -10.49
C ASP A 180 9.38 -1.13 -9.60
N GLU A 181 8.42 -1.12 -8.67
CA GLU A 181 8.27 -0.02 -7.71
C GLU A 181 9.46 0.05 -6.74
N TRP A 182 9.98 -1.09 -6.31
CA TRP A 182 11.09 -1.18 -5.36
C TRP A 182 12.39 -0.58 -5.92
N LYS A 183 12.62 -0.66 -7.24
CA LYS A 183 13.79 0.00 -7.89
C LYS A 183 13.85 1.50 -7.64
N THR A 184 12.71 2.14 -7.38
CA THR A 184 12.64 3.57 -7.09
C THR A 184 13.08 3.91 -5.65
N VAL A 185 13.07 2.92 -4.75
CA VAL A 185 13.37 3.07 -3.33
C VAL A 185 14.87 3.19 -3.09
N GLU A 186 15.31 4.15 -2.27
CA GLU A 186 16.74 4.42 -2.04
C GLU A 186 17.49 3.18 -1.49
N LYS A 187 16.83 2.41 -0.61
CA LYS A 187 17.37 1.16 -0.06
C LYS A 187 17.57 0.04 -1.09
N CYS A 188 16.99 0.11 -2.29
CA CYS A 188 17.15 -0.93 -3.32
C CYS A 188 18.63 -1.19 -3.66
N ARG A 189 19.51 -0.19 -3.50
CA ARG A 189 20.96 -0.34 -3.70
C ARG A 189 21.62 -1.33 -2.75
N ARG A 190 21.07 -1.50 -1.54
CA ARG A 190 21.59 -2.39 -0.48
C ARG A 190 20.75 -3.67 -0.36
N PHE A 191 19.46 -3.55 -0.62
CA PHE A 191 18.49 -4.64 -0.55
C PHE A 191 17.78 -4.72 -1.91
N PRO A 192 18.29 -5.52 -2.86
CA PRO A 192 17.81 -5.49 -4.25
C PRO A 192 16.41 -6.08 -4.45
N HIS A 193 15.84 -6.71 -3.42
CA HIS A 193 14.57 -7.44 -3.50
C HIS A 193 13.62 -7.07 -2.37
N SER A 194 12.33 -7.00 -2.72
CA SER A 194 11.18 -6.95 -1.82
C SER A 194 10.13 -7.91 -2.39
N PRO A 195 9.58 -8.87 -1.62
CA PRO A 195 9.93 -9.24 -0.25
C PRO A 195 11.42 -9.67 -0.08
N GLU A 196 11.89 -9.79 1.16
CA GLU A 196 13.33 -9.89 1.47
C GLU A 196 13.84 -11.33 1.46
N THR A 197 13.02 -12.29 1.92
CA THR A 197 13.42 -13.69 2.03
C THR A 197 12.74 -14.57 0.98
N GLY A 198 13.38 -15.69 0.63
CA GLY A 198 12.80 -16.67 -0.30
C GLY A 198 11.44 -17.18 0.17
N ALA A 199 11.30 -17.48 1.46
CA ALA A 199 10.02 -17.90 2.03
C ALA A 199 8.93 -16.83 1.84
N GLN A 200 9.23 -15.54 2.06
CA GLN A 200 8.27 -14.47 1.83
C GLN A 200 7.90 -14.32 0.35
N PHE A 201 8.89 -14.47 -0.54
CA PHE A 201 8.66 -14.47 -1.99
C PHE A 201 7.72 -15.62 -2.40
N ASP A 202 8.01 -16.84 -1.95
CA ASP A 202 7.20 -18.02 -2.22
C ASP A 202 5.79 -17.91 -1.63
N PHE A 203 5.65 -17.26 -0.46
CA PHE A 203 4.34 -16.98 0.12
C PHE A 203 3.49 -16.12 -0.82
N VAL A 204 4.03 -15.00 -1.31
CA VAL A 204 3.31 -14.13 -2.25
C VAL A 204 3.03 -14.84 -3.56
N LYS A 205 4.02 -15.57 -4.09
CA LYS A 205 3.89 -16.30 -5.35
C LYS A 205 2.72 -17.28 -5.32
N ASN A 206 2.55 -17.99 -4.20
CA ASN A 206 1.49 -18.98 -4.02
C ASN A 206 0.22 -18.41 -3.38
N PHE A 207 0.13 -17.10 -3.15
CA PHE A 207 -1.05 -16.49 -2.57
C PHE A 207 -2.22 -16.54 -3.55
N VAL A 208 -3.38 -17.00 -3.06
CA VAL A 208 -4.60 -17.13 -3.85
C VAL A 208 -5.62 -16.17 -3.28
N ARG A 209 -6.33 -15.45 -4.16
CA ARG A 209 -7.43 -14.58 -3.76
C ARG A 209 -8.61 -15.39 -3.23
N LEU A 210 -9.32 -14.89 -2.21
CA LEU A 210 -10.57 -15.52 -1.76
C LEU A 210 -11.64 -15.44 -2.87
N PRO A 211 -12.42 -16.52 -3.10
CA PRO A 211 -13.54 -16.47 -4.03
C PRO A 211 -14.51 -15.35 -3.61
N SER A 212 -14.86 -14.47 -4.55
CA SER A 212 -15.91 -13.48 -4.30
C SER A 212 -17.22 -14.20 -3.99
N GLU A 213 -17.99 -13.76 -3.00
CA GLU A 213 -19.26 -14.40 -2.59
C GLU A 213 -20.23 -14.63 -3.78
N SER A 214 -20.16 -13.83 -4.85
CA SER A 214 -20.94 -14.05 -6.09
C SER A 214 -20.61 -15.35 -6.84
N GLN A 215 -19.47 -16.01 -6.59
CA GLN A 215 -19.10 -17.29 -7.20
C GLN A 215 -19.53 -18.51 -6.36
N ALA A 216 -19.89 -18.29 -5.08
CA ALA A 216 -20.37 -19.36 -4.21
C ALA A 216 -21.82 -19.76 -4.51
N LEU A 217 -22.63 -18.85 -5.06
CA LEU A 217 -24.04 -19.13 -5.43
C LEU A 217 -24.22 -19.88 -6.75
N THR A 218 -23.17 -20.06 -7.56
CA THR A 218 -23.23 -20.80 -8.83
C THR A 218 -22.75 -22.25 -8.73
N ALA A 219 -22.38 -22.71 -7.53
CA ALA A 219 -21.84 -24.05 -7.30
C ALA A 219 -22.85 -25.05 -6.69
N HIS A 220 -24.16 -24.75 -6.73
CA HIS A 220 -25.22 -25.65 -6.29
C HIS A 220 -26.23 -25.93 -7.38
#